data_AF-A0A929IC95-F1
#
_entry.id   AF-A0A929IC95-F1
#
_cell.length_a   1.000
_cell.length_b   1.000
_cell.length_c   1.000
_cell.angle_alpha   90.00
_cell.angle_beta   90.00
_cell.angle_gamma   90.00
#
_symmetry.space_group_name_H-M   'P 1'
#
loop_
_entity.id
_entity.type
_entity.pdbx_description
1 polymer ?
#
loop_
_entity_poly.entity_id
_entity_poly.type
_entity_poly.pdbx_seq_one_letter_code
_entity_poly.pdbx_strand_id
1 'polypeptide(L)' 'MKKTIPTLTRRQRYWLEHIQACEASGKSMTEYAATEGFPVQTLYSSKNILIKKGVLPLTKKLKGN' A
#
# COMPACT_ATOMS: atom_id res chain seq x y z
N MET A 1 -4.22 -17.24 -13.09
CA MET A 1 -5.29 -16.22 -13.09
C MET A 1 -4.64 -14.84 -13.15
N LYS A 2 -4.62 -14.19 -14.32
CA LYS A 2 -3.98 -12.87 -14.49
C LYS A 2 -4.95 -11.82 -13.95
N LYS A 3 -4.66 -11.22 -12.78
CA LYS A 3 -5.40 -10.05 -12.28
C LYS A 3 -5.24 -8.93 -13.31
N THR A 4 -6.26 -8.67 -14.09
CA THR A 4 -6.38 -7.48 -14.94
C THR A 4 -6.33 -6.27 -14.02
N ILE A 5 -5.19 -5.59 -13.99
CA ILE A 5 -4.99 -4.41 -13.15
C ILE A 5 -6.04 -3.38 -13.58
N PRO A 6 -7.01 -3.02 -12.72
CA PRO A 6 -7.97 -1.97 -13.08
C PRO A 6 -7.17 -0.70 -13.36
N THR A 7 -7.61 0.12 -14.32
CA THR A 7 -6.91 1.33 -14.77
C THR A 7 -6.64 2.27 -13.58
N LEU A 8 -5.49 2.09 -12.94
CA LEU A 8 -5.09 2.87 -11.78
C LEU A 8 -4.76 4.28 -12.24
N THR A 9 -5.27 5.27 -11.52
CA THR A 9 -4.87 6.66 -11.77
C THR A 9 -3.39 6.84 -11.43
N ARG A 10 -2.73 7.87 -11.98
CA ARG A 10 -1.29 8.13 -11.71
C ARG A 10 -0.99 8.17 -10.21
N ARG A 11 -1.87 8.80 -9.43
CA ARG A 11 -1.74 8.87 -7.97
C ARG A 11 -1.86 7.50 -7.30
N GLN A 12 -2.72 6.62 -7.82
CA GLN A 12 -2.88 5.27 -7.28
C GLN A 12 -1.70 4.36 -7.62
N ARG A 13 -1.12 4.49 -8.82
CA ARG A 13 0.13 3.80 -9.18
C ARG A 13 1.29 4.24 -8.30
N TYR A 14 1.45 5.55 -8.13
CA TYR A 14 2.46 6.11 -7.22
C TYR A 14 2.38 5.49 -5.82
N TRP A 15 1.18 5.46 -5.22
CA TRP A 15 1.02 4.81 -3.91
C TRP A 15 1.21 3.30 -3.93
N LEU A 16 0.85 2.62 -5.02
CA LEU A 16 1.08 1.19 -5.16
C LEU A 16 2.58 0.87 -5.15
N GLU A 17 3.37 1.64 -5.90
CA GLU A 17 4.83 1.50 -5.96
C GLU A 17 5.45 1.71 -4.58
N HIS A 18 5.03 2.75 -3.85
CA HIS A 18 5.47 2.98 -2.47
C HIS A 18 5.07 1.86 -1.50
N ILE A 19 3.86 1.30 -1.62
CA ILE A 19 3.41 0.20 -0.76
C ILE A 19 4.23 -1.06 -1.07
N GLN A 20 4.48 -1.37 -2.34
CA GLN A 20 5.32 -2.49 -2.74
C GLN A 20 6.77 -2.32 -2.29
N ALA A 21 7.32 -1.11 -2.40
CA ALA A 21 8.65 -0.78 -1.89
C ALA A 21 8.73 -0.93 -0.36
N CYS A 22 7.68 -0.53 0.36
CA CYS A 22 7.56 -0.74 1.80
C CYS A 22 7.55 -2.24 2.17
N GLU A 23 6.75 -3.05 1.46
CA GLU A 23 6.69 -4.51 1.68
C GLU A 23 8.03 -5.18 1.34
N ALA A 24 8.68 -4.80 0.23
CA ALA A 24 9.99 -5.31 -0.15
C ALA A 24 11.10 -4.90 0.84
N SER A 25 10.96 -3.72 1.46
CA SER A 25 11.91 -3.25 2.50
C SER A 25 11.71 -3.97 3.84
N GLY A 26 10.62 -4.72 4.03
CA GLY A 26 10.28 -5.35 5.31
C GLY A 26 9.96 -4.36 6.44
N LYS A 27 9.83 -3.07 6.13
CA LYS A 27 9.56 -2.00 7.10
C LYS A 27 8.06 -1.88 7.34
N SER A 28 7.68 -1.43 8.54
CA SER A 28 6.29 -1.07 8.80
C SER A 28 5.90 0.17 8.01
N MET A 29 4.62 0.30 7.65
CA MET A 29 4.10 1.46 6.92
C MET A 29 4.36 2.79 7.66
N THR A 30 4.41 2.78 8.99
CA THR A 30 4.78 3.92 9.84
C THR A 30 6.24 4.32 9.65
N GLU A 31 7.16 3.35 9.66
CA GLU A 31 8.60 3.58 9.51
C GLU A 31 8.93 4.04 8.09
N TYR A 32 8.30 3.42 7.09
CA TYR A 32 8.44 3.83 5.70
C TYR A 32 7.89 5.24 5.46
N ALA A 33 6.70 5.56 6.01
CA ALA A 33 6.14 6.90 5.94
C ALA A 33 7.04 7.96 6.60
N ALA A 34 7.63 7.63 7.76
CA ALA A 34 8.57 8.51 8.45
C ALA A 34 9.89 8.70 7.67
N THR A 35 10.38 7.64 7.02
CA THR A 35 11.60 7.69 6.19
C THR A 35 11.40 8.56 4.95
N GLU A 36 10.26 8.39 4.27
CA GLU A 36 9.97 9.10 3.02
C GLU A 36 9.36 10.50 3.25
N GLY A 37 9.00 10.84 4.48
CA GLY A 37 8.44 12.15 4.84
C GLY A 37 6.95 12.32 4.48
N PHE A 38 6.20 11.22 4.33
CA PHE A 38 4.77 11.27 4.06
C PHE A 38 3.93 11.01 5.32
N PRO A 39 2.72 11.58 5.41
CA PRO A 39 1.79 11.23 6.48
C PRO A 39 1.32 9.77 6.35
N VAL A 40 1.53 8.99 7.41
CA VAL A 40 1.15 7.57 7.45
C VAL A 40 -0.36 7.36 7.16
N GLN A 41 -1.21 8.32 7.54
CA GLN A 41 -2.65 8.27 7.25
C GLN A 41 -2.94 8.24 5.74
N THR A 42 -2.18 8.98 4.94
CA THR A 42 -2.34 8.98 3.48
C THR A 42 -1.94 7.64 2.89
N LEU A 43 -0.94 6.99 3.48
CA LEU A 43 -0.50 5.66 3.07
C LEU A 43 -1.58 4.61 3.36
N TYR A 44 -2.19 4.63 4.56
CA TYR A 44 -3.33 3.77 4.91
C TYR A 44 -4.57 4.05 4.05
N SER A 45 -4.88 5.31 3.79
CA SER A 45 -6.02 5.70 2.96
C SER A 45 -5.85 5.21 1.52
N SER A 46 -4.66 5.39 0.95
CA SER A 46 -4.33 4.93 -0.40
C SER A 46 -4.33 3.40 -0.48
N LYS A 47 -3.78 2.72 0.54
CA LYS A 47 -3.85 1.26 0.67
C LYS A 47 -5.30 0.77 0.68
N ASN A 48 -6.17 1.39 1.46
CA ASN A 48 -7.58 1.00 1.56
C ASN A 48 -8.31 1.18 0.22
N ILE A 49 -8.04 2.26 -0.51
CA ILE A 49 -8.58 2.46 -1.86
C ILE A 49 -8.11 1.36 -2.82
N LEU A 50 -6.84 0.97 -2.76
CA LEU A 50 -6.27 -0.10 -3.59
C LEU A 50 -6.84 -1.48 -3.22
N ILE A 51 -7.08 -1.74 -1.93
CA ILE A 51 -7.75 -2.97 -1.46
C ILE A 51 -9.19 -3.02 -1.96
N LYS A 52 -9.96 -1.93 -1.80
CA LYS A 52 -11.35 -1.83 -2.31
C LYS A 52 -11.42 -2.05 -3.83
N LYS A 53 -10.39 -1.65 -4.56
CA LYS A 53 -10.25 -1.91 -6.00
C LYS A 53 -9.79 -3.33 -6.35
N GLY A 54 -9.46 -4.17 -5.37
CA GLY A 54 -8.95 -5.53 -5.57
C GLY A 54 -7.49 -5.60 -6.03
N VAL A 55 -6.79 -4.47 -6.04
CA VAL A 55 -5.40 -4.35 -6.52
C VAL A 55 -4.44 -4.94 -5.49
N LEU A 56 -4.65 -4.59 -4.22
CA LEU A 56 -3.88 -5.13 -3.11
C LEU A 56 -4.72 -6.15 -2.33
N PRO A 57 -4.10 -7.26 -1.87
CA PRO A 57 -4.75 -8.11 -0.89
C PRO A 57 -5.01 -7.29 0.38
N LEU A 58 -6.13 -7.56 1.06
CA LEU A 58 -6.37 -7.04 2.40
C LEU A 58 -5.23 -7.55 3.27
N THR A 59 -4.26 -6.68 3.58
CA THR A 59 -3.22 -7.02 4.54
C THR A 59 -3.90 -7.08 5.90
N LYS A 60 -4.39 -8.26 6.27
CA LYS A 60 -4.71 -8.57 7.65
C LYS A 60 -3.40 -8.31 8.39
N LYS A 61 -3.37 -7.23 9.16
CA LYS A 61 -2.36 -7.07 10.20
C LYS A 61 -2.50 -8.32 11.04
N LEU A 62 -1.61 -9.30 10.86
CA LEU A 62 -1.49 -10.43 11.75
C LEU A 62 -1.08 -9.80 13.07
N LYS A 63 -2.09 -9.57 13.92
CA LYS A 63 -1.91 -9.27 15.33
C LYS A 63 -1.11 -10.45 15.86
N GLY A 64 0.13 -10.16 16.24
CA GLY A 64 1.02 -11.15 16.86
C GLY A 64 0.34 -11.78 18.06
N ASN A 65 0.52 -13.09 18.14
CA ASN A 65 0.59 -13.99 19.29
C ASN A 65 -0.18 -13.61 20.56
#